data_AF-A0A0H1RKJ6-F1
#
_entry.id   AF-A0A0H1RKJ6-F1
#
_cell.length_a   1.000
_cell.length_b   1.000
_cell.length_c   1.000
_cell.angle_alpha   90.00
_cell.angle_beta   90.00
_cell.angle_gamma   90.00
#
_symmetry.space_group_name_H-M   'P 1'
#
loop_
_entity.id
_entity.type
_entity.pdbx_description
1 polymer ?
#
loop_
_entity_poly.entity_id
_entity_poly.type
_entity_poly.pdbx_seq_one_letter_code
_entity_poly.pdbx_strand_id
1 'polypeptide(L)'
;MLLSTPLRRGILTFLALSIVLYPVFITLLRVVLFNTIITDDYAPYLLYLIGHPEGSVPGAPWAYRVLSVAAAIPFRLLPVITFSNLPGDWSPAYIAAKQALAVLSYLCMVATVCVAGYAAATRFGCGPLGTFLAGALAFILAQYIALYSLDAPALLLISFGVLALNSLPAFSALMVVSALANEKVLIVFGLMFAVRLLLRPARQRAFLFLFPVIAGCALYGAAMMAFPLPLMEHQQNLGHLLPSIMMNVQASLTLRGLLLNVLPVLVVFALALLARTTTLSKHAPYASQVDWLVVPLLLCVAMVASVTLNVGRIVMHAFPLFIGPVALALEQRIQNQSAHSFPGRAT
;
A
#
# COMPACT_ATOMS: atom_id res chain seq x y z
N MET A 1 -8.58 -30.22 13.88
CA MET A 1 -9.29 -29.21 13.05
C MET A 1 -8.40 -28.90 11.85
N LEU A 2 -8.60 -29.59 10.73
CA LEU A 2 -7.76 -29.46 9.53
C LEU A 2 -8.12 -28.14 8.82
N LEU A 3 -7.14 -27.26 8.62
CA LEU A 3 -7.31 -26.03 7.84
C LEU A 3 -7.91 -26.37 6.46
N SER A 4 -8.84 -25.56 5.97
CA SER A 4 -9.42 -25.76 4.64
C SER A 4 -8.31 -25.79 3.57
N THR A 5 -8.50 -26.62 2.53
CA THR A 5 -7.54 -26.77 1.44
C THR A 5 -7.07 -25.44 0.80
N PRO A 6 -7.90 -24.39 0.61
CA PRO A 6 -7.42 -23.12 0.07
C PRO A 6 -6.55 -22.34 1.07
N LEU A 7 -6.90 -22.35 2.37
CA LEU A 7 -6.12 -21.66 3.39
C LEU A 7 -4.74 -22.29 3.55
N ARG A 8 -4.67 -23.62 3.55
CA ARG A 8 -3.40 -24.37 3.58
C ARG A 8 -2.52 -24.01 2.39
N ARG A 9 -3.08 -23.97 1.18
CA ARG A 9 -2.34 -23.57 -0.03
C ARG A 9 -1.84 -22.14 0.07
N GLY A 10 -2.67 -21.20 0.53
CA GLY A 10 -2.28 -19.81 0.73
C GLY A 10 -1.11 -19.64 1.70
N ILE A 11 -1.15 -20.35 2.84
CA ILE A 11 -0.05 -20.36 3.82
C ILE A 11 1.23 -20.92 3.19
N LEU A 12 1.16 -22.04 2.48
CA LEU A 12 2.33 -22.63 1.83
C LEU A 12 2.92 -21.71 0.75
N THR A 13 2.07 -21.06 -0.05
CA THR A 13 2.53 -20.08 -1.05
C THR A 13 3.20 -18.88 -0.40
N PHE A 14 2.62 -18.34 0.68
CA PHE A 14 3.22 -17.26 1.44
C PHE A 14 4.60 -17.65 1.98
N LEU A 15 4.70 -18.81 2.66
CA LEU A 15 5.98 -19.29 3.21
C LEU A 15 7.01 -19.54 2.12
N ALA A 16 6.62 -20.17 1.00
CA ALA A 16 7.52 -20.41 -0.12
C ALA A 16 8.04 -19.09 -0.73
N LEU A 17 7.15 -18.10 -0.92
CA LEU A 17 7.55 -16.78 -1.41
C LEU A 17 8.42 -16.03 -0.40
N SER A 18 8.15 -16.14 0.90
CA SER A 18 9.01 -15.56 1.94
C SER A 18 10.41 -16.16 1.96
N ILE A 19 10.58 -17.41 1.54
CA ILE A 19 11.91 -18.02 1.41
C ILE A 19 12.58 -17.53 0.12
N VAL A 20 11.87 -17.62 -1.02
CA VAL A 20 12.40 -17.24 -2.34
C VAL A 20 12.77 -15.75 -2.40
N LEU A 21 11.98 -14.89 -1.77
CA LEU A 21 12.19 -13.43 -1.78
C LEU A 21 13.05 -12.95 -0.60
N TYR A 22 13.66 -13.85 0.18
CA TYR A 22 14.54 -13.46 1.29
C TYR A 22 15.68 -12.50 0.89
N PRO A 23 16.29 -12.58 -0.31
CA PRO A 23 17.27 -11.58 -0.75
C PRO A 23 16.71 -10.14 -0.78
N VAL A 24 15.41 -9.98 -1.04
CA VAL A 24 14.75 -8.65 -1.02
C VAL A 24 14.70 -8.10 0.40
N PHE A 25 14.45 -8.95 1.41
CA PHE A 25 14.51 -8.54 2.81
C PHE A 25 15.90 -7.99 3.17
N ILE A 26 16.97 -8.66 2.75
CA ILE A 26 18.34 -8.19 3.01
C ILE A 26 18.59 -6.82 2.39
N THR A 27 18.09 -6.58 1.17
CA THR A 27 18.16 -5.27 0.52
C THR A 27 17.38 -4.21 1.29
N LEU A 28 16.14 -4.49 1.70
CA LEU A 28 15.32 -3.58 2.51
C LEU A 28 16.01 -3.23 3.82
N LEU A 29 16.55 -4.24 4.52
CA LEU A 29 17.27 -4.06 5.77
C LEU A 29 18.49 -3.16 5.57
N ARG A 30 19.28 -3.37 4.51
CA ARG A 30 20.41 -2.49 4.17
C ARG A 30 19.97 -1.07 3.87
N VAL A 31 18.89 -0.87 3.12
CA VAL A 31 18.39 0.49 2.82
C VAL A 31 18.04 1.23 4.10
N VAL A 32 17.35 0.57 5.03
CA VAL A 32 16.93 1.16 6.32
C VAL A 32 18.14 1.36 7.27
N LEU A 33 19.12 0.46 7.25
CA LEU A 33 20.29 0.55 8.11
C LEU A 33 21.40 1.47 7.58
N PHE A 34 21.50 1.69 6.28
CA PHE A 34 22.49 2.60 5.71
C PHE A 34 21.89 3.96 5.33
N ASN A 35 20.58 4.16 5.58
CA ASN A 35 19.83 5.38 5.22
C ASN A 35 20.05 5.79 3.74
N THR A 36 20.16 4.82 2.83
CA THR A 36 20.43 5.09 1.41
C THR A 36 19.26 5.79 0.72
N ILE A 37 18.06 5.66 1.30
CA ILE A 37 16.85 6.37 0.92
C ILE A 37 16.31 7.08 2.16
N ILE A 38 15.73 8.27 1.98
CA ILE A 38 15.06 8.99 3.06
C ILE A 38 13.83 8.16 3.46
N THR A 39 13.84 7.66 4.68
CA THR A 39 12.77 6.83 5.24
C THR A 39 12.23 7.47 6.51
N ASP A 40 10.95 7.23 6.80
CA ASP A 40 10.36 7.59 8.09
C ASP A 40 10.99 6.66 9.15
N ASP A 41 11.69 7.22 10.14
CA ASP A 41 12.34 6.44 11.19
C ASP A 41 11.36 6.15 12.35
N TYR A 42 10.82 4.93 12.35
CA TYR A 42 9.91 4.44 13.40
C TYR A 42 10.62 3.63 14.48
N ALA A 43 11.95 3.44 14.40
CA ALA A 43 12.66 2.64 15.40
C ALA A 43 12.54 3.23 16.82
N PRO A 44 12.68 4.55 17.05
CA PRO A 44 12.43 5.14 18.37
C PRO A 44 11.01 4.91 18.86
N TYR A 45 10.02 4.91 17.95
CA TYR A 45 8.63 4.69 18.33
C TYR A 45 8.36 3.25 18.75
N LEU A 46 8.94 2.28 18.03
CA LEU A 46 8.88 0.87 18.44
C LEU A 46 9.53 0.66 19.81
N LEU A 47 10.67 1.31 20.06
CA LEU A 47 11.36 1.28 21.35
C LEU A 47 10.51 1.91 22.47
N TYR A 48 9.78 2.99 22.18
CA TYR A 48 8.85 3.62 23.11
C TYR A 48 7.71 2.66 23.51
N LEU A 49 7.10 1.97 22.54
CA LEU A 49 5.98 1.05 22.80
C LEU A 49 6.37 -0.13 23.71
N ILE A 50 7.67 -0.47 23.78
CA ILE A 50 8.18 -1.52 24.66
C ILE A 50 8.84 -0.98 25.94
N GLY A 51 8.75 0.33 26.20
CA GLY A 51 9.31 0.97 27.39
C GLY A 51 10.85 1.05 27.43
N HIS A 52 11.53 1.01 26.28
CA HIS A 52 12.99 1.13 26.23
C HIS A 52 13.42 2.59 26.44
N PRO A 53 14.53 2.88 27.17
CA PRO A 53 14.96 4.25 27.48
C PRO A 53 15.25 5.14 26.26
N GLU A 54 15.71 4.54 25.16
CA GLU A 54 15.97 5.24 23.88
C GLU A 54 14.69 5.51 23.07
N GLY A 55 13.52 5.13 23.59
CA GLY A 55 12.24 5.28 22.90
C GLY A 55 11.72 6.71 22.89
N SER A 56 11.15 7.13 21.76
CA SER A 56 10.47 8.43 21.64
C SER A 56 9.25 8.35 20.73
N VAL A 57 8.27 9.22 20.97
CA VAL A 57 7.06 9.34 20.15
C VAL A 57 7.33 10.35 19.04
N PRO A 58 7.11 10.00 17.76
CA PRO A 58 7.31 10.93 16.65
C PRO A 58 6.23 12.01 16.63
N GLY A 59 6.43 13.06 15.83
CA GLY A 59 5.38 14.05 15.58
C GLY A 59 4.19 13.47 14.81
N ALA A 60 3.08 14.21 14.79
CA ALA A 60 1.94 13.90 13.93
C ALA A 60 2.33 14.06 12.44
N PRO A 61 1.81 13.23 11.50
CA PRO A 61 0.80 12.19 11.70
C PRO A 61 1.38 10.81 12.08
N TRP A 62 2.70 10.67 12.10
CA TRP A 62 3.39 9.37 12.21
C TRP A 62 3.07 8.62 13.50
N ALA A 63 2.91 9.33 14.61
CA ALA A 63 2.61 8.71 15.89
C ALA A 63 1.22 8.09 15.99
N TYR A 64 0.30 8.39 15.08
CA TYR A 64 -1.03 7.74 15.07
C TYR A 64 -1.01 6.37 14.38
N ARG A 65 0.11 5.96 13.78
CA ARG A 65 0.30 4.64 13.14
C ARG A 65 0.69 3.56 14.14
N VAL A 66 0.08 3.59 15.33
CA VAL A 66 0.43 2.74 16.49
C VAL A 66 0.38 1.26 16.13
N LEU A 67 -0.68 0.83 15.43
CA LEU A 67 -0.88 -0.58 15.13
C LEU A 67 0.16 -1.12 14.16
N SER A 68 0.56 -0.32 13.17
CA SER A 68 1.61 -0.69 12.22
C SER A 68 2.96 -0.86 12.90
N VAL A 69 3.25 -0.04 13.92
CA VAL A 69 4.51 -0.13 14.66
C VAL A 69 4.46 -1.29 15.65
N ALA A 70 3.36 -1.43 16.39
CA ALA A 70 3.16 -2.51 17.36
C ALA A 70 3.21 -3.90 16.71
N ALA A 71 2.77 -4.03 15.46
CA ALA A 71 2.86 -5.27 14.70
C ALA A 71 4.32 -5.75 14.49
N ALA A 72 5.32 -4.88 14.65
CA ALA A 72 6.73 -5.24 14.54
C ALA A 72 7.33 -5.80 15.85
N ILE A 73 6.68 -5.61 17.00
CA ILE A 73 7.19 -6.02 18.32
C ILE A 73 7.65 -7.49 18.35
N PRO A 74 6.88 -8.47 17.82
CA PRO A 74 7.30 -9.88 17.86
C PRO A 74 8.63 -10.15 17.14
N PHE A 75 8.96 -9.37 16.10
CA PHE A 75 10.15 -9.58 15.28
C PHE A 75 11.45 -9.07 15.94
N ARG A 76 11.36 -8.34 17.05
CA ARG A 76 12.54 -7.95 17.85
C ARG A 76 13.23 -9.16 18.47
N LEU A 77 12.50 -10.28 18.65
CA LEU A 77 13.06 -11.51 19.21
C LEU A 77 13.97 -12.26 18.22
N LEU A 78 14.02 -11.84 16.96
CA LEU A 78 14.89 -12.44 15.95
C LEU A 78 16.36 -12.08 16.21
N PRO A 79 17.31 -12.98 15.88
CA PRO A 79 18.73 -12.67 15.94
C PRO A 79 19.06 -11.44 15.10
N VAL A 80 19.82 -10.51 15.68
CA VAL A 80 20.22 -9.27 15.01
C VAL A 80 21.26 -9.57 13.94
N ILE A 81 20.99 -9.14 12.71
CA ILE A 81 21.93 -9.22 11.60
C ILE A 81 22.85 -8.02 11.67
N THR A 82 24.14 -8.27 11.90
CA THR A 82 25.17 -7.24 11.97
C THR A 82 25.78 -6.96 10.61
N PHE A 83 26.00 -5.68 10.30
CA PHE A 83 26.73 -5.24 9.12
C PHE A 83 27.99 -4.48 9.55
N SER A 84 29.08 -4.64 8.80
CA SER A 84 30.26 -3.79 8.91
C SER A 84 29.98 -2.40 8.34
N ASN A 85 30.67 -1.36 8.85
CA ASN A 85 30.61 0.02 8.34
C ASN A 85 29.24 0.68 8.42
N LEU A 86 28.49 0.44 9.49
CA LEU A 86 27.26 1.20 9.75
C LEU A 86 27.60 2.70 9.89
N PRO A 87 26.78 3.61 9.35
CA PRO A 87 27.10 5.04 9.26
C PRO A 87 27.10 5.80 10.60
N GLY A 88 26.88 5.11 11.73
CA GLY A 88 26.93 5.70 13.05
C GLY A 88 27.02 4.66 14.16
N ASP A 89 27.31 5.14 15.37
CA ASP A 89 27.41 4.34 16.60
C ASP A 89 26.01 4.02 17.14
N TRP A 90 25.25 3.26 16.37
CA TRP A 90 23.89 2.89 16.74
C TRP A 90 23.87 1.80 17.80
N SER A 91 22.99 1.98 18.78
CA SER A 91 22.80 0.98 19.83
C SER A 91 22.30 -0.35 19.22
N PRO A 92 22.63 -1.51 19.83
CA PRO A 92 22.07 -2.79 19.40
C PRO A 92 20.54 -2.82 19.44
N ALA A 93 19.93 -2.11 20.39
CA ALA A 93 18.48 -2.01 20.52
C ALA A 93 17.84 -1.27 19.33
N TYR A 94 18.46 -0.18 18.88
CA TYR A 94 18.00 0.58 17.72
C TYR A 94 18.15 -0.23 16.41
N ILE A 95 19.26 -0.95 16.24
CA ILE A 95 19.45 -1.85 15.09
C ILE A 95 18.39 -2.96 15.09
N ALA A 96 18.14 -3.59 16.24
CA ALA A 96 17.09 -4.61 16.37
C ALA A 96 15.69 -4.06 16.05
N ALA A 97 15.39 -2.82 16.46
CA ALA A 97 14.12 -2.17 16.16
C ALA A 97 13.97 -1.89 14.65
N LYS A 98 15.01 -1.37 13.99
CA LYS A 98 15.03 -1.19 12.53
C LYS A 98 14.87 -2.51 11.79
N GLN A 99 15.53 -3.57 12.26
CA GLN A 99 15.37 -4.90 11.69
C GLN A 99 13.94 -5.43 11.84
N ALA A 100 13.32 -5.29 13.02
CA ALA A 100 11.96 -5.73 13.26
C ALA A 100 10.95 -5.04 12.32
N LEU A 101 11.10 -3.73 12.12
CA LEU A 101 10.30 -2.95 11.17
C LEU A 101 10.53 -3.38 9.71
N ALA A 102 11.79 -3.66 9.33
CA ALA A 102 12.11 -4.16 8.00
C ALA A 102 11.51 -5.56 7.75
N VAL A 103 11.53 -6.44 8.76
CA VAL A 103 10.87 -7.76 8.69
C VAL A 103 9.37 -7.60 8.50
N LEU A 104 8.72 -6.74 9.29
CA LEU A 104 7.29 -6.48 9.12
C LEU A 104 6.98 -5.96 7.70
N SER A 105 7.72 -4.96 7.22
CA SER A 105 7.52 -4.40 5.88
C SER A 105 7.68 -5.46 4.79
N TYR A 106 8.72 -6.28 4.91
CA TYR A 106 8.98 -7.41 4.02
C TYR A 106 7.82 -8.43 4.01
N LEU A 107 7.36 -8.87 5.19
CA LEU A 107 6.28 -9.83 5.28
C LEU A 107 4.96 -9.25 4.75
N CYS A 108 4.67 -7.96 5.02
CA CYS A 108 3.53 -7.28 4.45
C CYS A 108 3.60 -7.16 2.92
N MET A 109 4.79 -6.93 2.36
CA MET A 109 5.01 -6.93 0.90
C MET A 109 4.72 -8.32 0.31
N VAL A 110 5.26 -9.40 0.89
CA VAL A 110 4.98 -10.77 0.42
C VAL A 110 3.50 -11.12 0.56
N ALA A 111 2.87 -10.73 1.67
CA ALA A 111 1.44 -10.93 1.87
C ALA A 111 0.62 -10.14 0.83
N THR A 112 1.02 -8.92 0.48
CA THR A 112 0.37 -8.10 -0.56
C THR A 112 0.41 -8.82 -1.91
N VAL A 113 1.53 -9.44 -2.27
CA VAL A 113 1.66 -10.25 -3.49
C VAL A 113 0.68 -11.42 -3.50
N CYS A 114 0.62 -12.19 -2.40
CA CYS A 114 -0.31 -13.31 -2.27
C CYS A 114 -1.77 -12.87 -2.36
N VAL A 115 -2.12 -11.79 -1.63
CA VAL A 115 -3.48 -11.25 -1.56
C VAL A 115 -3.91 -10.69 -2.91
N ALA A 116 -3.02 -10.02 -3.65
CA ALA A 116 -3.30 -9.51 -4.98
C ALA A 116 -3.55 -10.64 -5.99
N GLY A 117 -2.74 -11.70 -5.97
CA GLY A 117 -2.98 -12.90 -6.77
C GLY A 117 -4.30 -13.58 -6.43
N TYR A 118 -4.58 -13.75 -5.13
CA TYR A 118 -5.84 -14.33 -4.67
C TYR A 118 -7.06 -13.47 -5.06
N ALA A 119 -6.94 -12.15 -5.00
CA ALA A 119 -7.97 -11.23 -5.45
C ALA A 119 -8.21 -11.34 -6.96
N ALA A 120 -7.15 -11.40 -7.77
CA ALA A 120 -7.26 -11.63 -9.21
C ALA A 120 -8.06 -12.90 -9.53
N ALA A 121 -7.71 -14.02 -8.89
CA ALA A 121 -8.41 -15.29 -9.08
C ALA A 121 -9.88 -15.24 -8.63
N THR A 122 -10.15 -14.76 -7.41
CA THR A 122 -11.46 -14.93 -6.77
C THR A 122 -12.44 -13.79 -7.00
N ARG A 123 -11.95 -12.57 -7.27
CA ARG A 123 -12.80 -11.38 -7.47
C ARG A 123 -12.91 -10.98 -8.92
N PHE A 124 -11.84 -11.15 -9.68
CA PHE A 124 -11.77 -10.76 -11.09
C PHE A 124 -11.91 -11.96 -12.04
N GLY A 125 -11.87 -13.18 -11.53
CA GLY A 125 -12.05 -14.41 -12.32
C GLY A 125 -10.85 -14.74 -13.21
N CYS A 126 -9.66 -14.23 -12.86
CA CYS A 126 -8.45 -14.54 -13.60
C CYS A 126 -8.11 -16.02 -13.53
N GLY A 127 -7.56 -16.56 -14.62
CA GLY A 127 -6.95 -17.88 -14.65
C GLY A 127 -5.59 -17.91 -13.95
N PRO A 128 -4.85 -19.03 -14.06
CA PRO A 128 -3.52 -19.16 -13.47
C PRO A 128 -2.53 -18.10 -13.97
N LEU A 129 -2.58 -17.76 -15.26
CA LEU A 129 -1.69 -16.76 -15.85
C LEU A 129 -2.01 -15.37 -15.30
N GLY A 130 -3.28 -14.95 -15.29
CA GLY A 130 -3.69 -13.67 -14.71
C GLY A 130 -3.36 -13.59 -13.21
N THR A 131 -3.54 -14.69 -12.47
CA THR A 131 -3.15 -14.76 -11.05
C THR A 131 -1.66 -14.54 -10.84
N PHE A 132 -0.82 -15.17 -11.66
CA PHE A 132 0.63 -14.98 -11.64
C PHE A 132 1.01 -13.54 -12.01
N LEU A 133 0.44 -12.99 -13.09
CA LEU A 133 0.68 -11.61 -13.52
C LEU A 133 0.30 -10.60 -12.43
N ALA A 134 -0.83 -10.81 -11.75
CA ALA A 134 -1.25 -9.98 -10.63
C ALA A 134 -0.23 -9.99 -9.48
N GLY A 135 0.23 -11.18 -9.08
CA GLY A 135 1.27 -11.32 -8.06
C GLY A 135 2.59 -10.66 -8.46
N ALA A 136 3.06 -10.92 -9.69
CA ALA A 136 4.31 -10.34 -10.21
C ALA A 136 4.24 -8.81 -10.29
N LEU A 137 3.15 -8.25 -10.80
CA LEU A 137 2.97 -6.80 -10.86
C LEU A 137 2.87 -6.19 -9.46
N ALA A 138 2.12 -6.80 -8.55
CA ALA A 138 2.06 -6.37 -7.16
C ALA A 138 3.44 -6.39 -6.49
N PHE A 139 4.26 -7.41 -6.77
CA PHE A 139 5.63 -7.50 -6.24
C PHE A 139 6.52 -6.35 -6.72
N ILE A 140 6.52 -6.08 -8.03
CA ILE A 140 7.32 -5.00 -8.63
C ILE A 140 6.95 -3.65 -8.02
N LEU A 141 5.65 -3.36 -7.88
CA LEU A 141 5.17 -2.08 -7.35
C LEU A 141 5.31 -1.97 -5.83
N ALA A 142 5.05 -3.05 -5.10
CA ALA A 142 5.16 -3.07 -3.64
C ALA A 142 6.60 -2.92 -3.16
N GLN A 143 7.60 -3.38 -3.94
CA GLN A 143 9.01 -3.15 -3.63
C GLN A 143 9.33 -1.65 -3.49
N TYR A 144 8.83 -0.82 -4.42
CA TYR A 144 9.05 0.62 -4.37
C TYR A 144 8.56 1.24 -3.06
N ILE A 145 7.38 0.81 -2.58
CA ILE A 145 6.78 1.31 -1.34
C ILE A 145 7.45 0.72 -0.09
N ALA A 146 7.83 -0.56 -0.13
CA ALA A 146 8.46 -1.25 1.00
C ALA A 146 9.80 -0.61 1.42
N LEU A 147 10.45 0.13 0.51
CA LEU A 147 11.66 0.91 0.81
C LEU A 147 11.41 2.01 1.86
N TYR A 148 10.18 2.50 2.03
CA TYR A 148 9.83 3.63 2.89
C TYR A 148 9.28 3.22 4.27
N SER A 149 9.82 2.12 4.83
CA SER A 149 9.50 1.51 6.13
C SER A 149 8.05 1.03 6.31
N LEU A 150 7.12 1.87 6.80
CA LEU A 150 5.80 1.45 7.32
C LEU A 150 4.61 1.64 6.36
N ASP A 151 4.86 1.79 5.06
CA ASP A 151 3.78 1.85 4.07
C ASP A 151 3.36 0.48 3.51
N ALA A 152 4.19 -0.56 3.65
CA ALA A 152 3.83 -1.91 3.23
C ALA A 152 2.59 -2.48 3.98
N PRO A 153 2.40 -2.26 5.30
CA PRO A 153 1.14 -2.60 5.97
C PRO A 153 -0.08 -1.91 5.34
N ALA A 154 0.05 -0.66 4.88
CA ALA A 154 -1.04 0.05 4.22
C ALA A 154 -1.42 -0.61 2.89
N LEU A 155 -0.43 -0.99 2.07
CA LEU A 155 -0.68 -1.72 0.82
C LEU A 155 -1.40 -3.06 1.06
N LEU A 156 -1.00 -3.77 2.11
CA LEU A 156 -1.66 -5.01 2.50
C LEU A 156 -3.12 -4.77 2.89
N LEU A 157 -3.39 -3.74 3.70
CA LEU A 157 -4.75 -3.35 4.09
C LEU A 157 -5.58 -2.91 2.88
N ILE A 158 -5.01 -2.15 1.92
CA ILE A 158 -5.74 -1.77 0.70
C ILE A 158 -6.08 -3.02 -0.13
N SER A 159 -5.15 -3.96 -0.23
CA SER A 159 -5.36 -5.22 -0.96
C SER A 159 -6.43 -6.10 -0.30
N PHE A 160 -6.44 -6.19 1.04
CA PHE A 160 -7.54 -6.81 1.77
C PHE A 160 -8.85 -6.04 1.63
N GLY A 161 -8.79 -4.71 1.53
CA GLY A 161 -9.97 -3.88 1.31
C GLY A 161 -10.63 -4.19 -0.02
N VAL A 162 -9.85 -4.36 -1.10
CA VAL A 162 -10.34 -4.82 -2.40
C VAL A 162 -11.00 -6.19 -2.29
N LEU A 163 -10.40 -7.13 -1.55
CA LEU A 163 -11.02 -8.43 -1.27
C LEU A 163 -12.32 -8.32 -0.47
N ALA A 164 -12.42 -7.37 0.45
CA ALA A 164 -13.54 -7.20 1.36
C ALA A 164 -14.73 -6.43 0.74
N LEU A 165 -14.63 -5.92 -0.50
CA LEU A 165 -15.72 -5.19 -1.18
C LEU A 165 -17.00 -6.02 -1.42
N ASN A 166 -16.95 -7.33 -1.18
CA ASN A 166 -18.13 -8.20 -1.21
C ASN A 166 -18.86 -8.31 0.14
N SER A 167 -18.25 -7.83 1.23
CA SER A 167 -18.74 -7.99 2.60
C SER A 167 -18.57 -6.67 3.35
N LEU A 168 -19.67 -5.92 3.50
CA LEU A 168 -19.68 -4.66 4.23
C LEU A 168 -19.15 -4.80 5.66
N PRO A 169 -19.47 -5.86 6.44
CA PRO A 169 -18.91 -6.02 7.78
C PRO A 169 -17.38 -6.17 7.77
N ALA A 170 -16.83 -7.00 6.86
CA ALA A 170 -15.39 -7.20 6.76
C ALA A 170 -14.67 -5.91 6.34
N PHE A 171 -15.24 -5.19 5.35
CA PHE A 171 -14.71 -3.90 4.93
C PHE A 171 -14.78 -2.86 6.06
N SER A 172 -15.86 -2.84 6.83
CA SER A 172 -16.04 -1.89 7.93
C SER A 172 -15.03 -2.11 9.05
N ALA A 173 -14.85 -3.37 9.47
CA ALA A 173 -13.83 -3.73 10.45
C ALA A 173 -12.43 -3.30 9.97
N LEU A 174 -12.14 -3.49 8.68
CA LEU A 174 -10.87 -3.09 8.09
C LEU A 174 -10.66 -1.57 8.10
N MET A 175 -11.69 -0.76 7.82
CA MET A 175 -11.56 0.71 7.85
C MET A 175 -11.26 1.21 9.26
N VAL A 176 -11.90 0.64 10.29
CA VAL A 176 -11.62 0.95 11.70
C VAL A 176 -10.17 0.61 12.05
N VAL A 177 -9.71 -0.60 11.69
CA VAL A 177 -8.32 -1.03 11.90
C VAL A 177 -7.34 -0.12 11.17
N SER A 178 -7.66 0.29 9.95
CA SER A 178 -6.78 1.12 9.13
C SER A 178 -6.57 2.52 9.70
N ALA A 179 -7.53 3.06 10.46
CA ALA A 179 -7.38 4.36 11.12
C ALA A 179 -6.18 4.37 12.09
N LEU A 180 -5.87 3.24 12.73
CA LEU A 180 -4.75 3.11 13.67
C LEU A 180 -3.48 2.55 13.01
N ALA A 181 -3.59 2.09 11.76
CA ALA A 181 -2.47 1.50 11.03
C ALA A 181 -1.85 2.49 10.05
N ASN A 182 -2.65 3.05 9.13
CA ASN A 182 -2.19 4.00 8.12
C ASN A 182 -3.38 4.72 7.49
N GLU A 183 -3.43 6.03 7.64
CA GLU A 183 -4.49 6.92 7.14
C GLU A 183 -4.65 6.88 5.60
N LYS A 184 -3.60 6.50 4.87
CA LYS A 184 -3.63 6.40 3.40
C LYS A 184 -4.66 5.39 2.90
N VAL A 185 -4.94 4.34 3.69
CA VAL A 185 -5.99 3.36 3.35
C VAL A 185 -7.37 4.04 3.25
N LEU A 186 -7.69 4.89 4.23
CA LEU A 186 -8.94 5.65 4.27
C LEU A 186 -9.01 6.65 3.12
N ILE A 187 -7.90 7.33 2.81
CA ILE A 187 -7.82 8.28 1.69
C ILE A 187 -8.10 7.56 0.37
N VAL A 188 -7.44 6.44 0.10
CA VAL A 188 -7.58 5.69 -1.17
C VAL A 188 -9.03 5.22 -1.36
N PHE A 189 -9.64 4.59 -0.35
CA PHE A 189 -11.03 4.15 -0.46
C PHE A 189 -12.03 5.31 -0.45
N GLY A 190 -11.77 6.37 0.32
CA GLY A 190 -12.59 7.57 0.35
C GLY A 190 -12.68 8.23 -1.01
N LEU A 191 -11.54 8.44 -1.68
CA LEU A 191 -11.49 8.96 -3.04
C LEU A 191 -12.20 8.03 -4.03
N MET A 192 -11.96 6.71 -3.96
CA MET A 192 -12.61 5.73 -4.83
C MET A 192 -14.14 5.77 -4.70
N PHE A 193 -14.67 5.73 -3.49
CA PHE A 193 -16.13 5.75 -3.28
C PHE A 193 -16.75 7.13 -3.54
N ALA A 194 -16.05 8.22 -3.26
CA ALA A 194 -16.51 9.56 -3.61
C ALA A 194 -16.67 9.71 -5.14
N VAL A 195 -15.67 9.31 -5.92
CA VAL A 195 -15.75 9.32 -7.38
C VAL A 195 -16.90 8.45 -7.89
N ARG A 196 -17.05 7.23 -7.35
CA ARG A 196 -18.15 6.33 -7.73
C ARG A 196 -19.53 6.92 -7.38
N LEU A 197 -19.67 7.56 -6.22
CA LEU A 197 -20.92 8.19 -5.78
C LEU A 197 -21.31 9.37 -6.68
N LEU A 198 -20.34 10.19 -7.07
CA LEU A 198 -20.56 11.37 -7.92
C LEU A 198 -20.90 10.98 -9.37
N LEU A 199 -20.18 10.01 -9.93
CA LEU A 199 -20.16 9.77 -11.38
C LEU A 199 -20.90 8.50 -11.85
N ARG A 200 -21.41 7.62 -10.97
CA ARG A 200 -22.14 6.40 -11.37
C ARG A 200 -23.57 6.35 -10.84
N PRO A 201 -24.50 5.73 -11.59
CA PRO A 201 -25.88 5.51 -11.16
C PRO A 201 -26.04 4.48 -10.03
N ALA A 202 -25.05 3.61 -9.79
CA ALA A 202 -25.03 2.66 -8.67
C ALA A 202 -24.68 3.33 -7.32
N ARG A 203 -25.25 4.52 -7.06
CA ARG A 203 -24.95 5.40 -5.93
C ARG A 203 -25.14 4.73 -4.56
N GLN A 204 -26.18 3.92 -4.43
CA GLN A 204 -26.57 3.32 -3.15
C GLN A 204 -25.46 2.44 -2.56
N ARG A 205 -24.85 1.56 -3.37
CA ARG A 205 -23.79 0.68 -2.87
C ARG A 205 -22.51 1.45 -2.56
N ALA A 206 -22.13 2.41 -3.40
CA ALA A 206 -20.97 3.27 -3.13
C ALA A 206 -21.14 4.06 -1.82
N PHE A 207 -22.35 4.56 -1.57
CA PHE A 207 -22.70 5.25 -0.32
C PHE A 207 -22.53 4.34 0.92
N LEU A 208 -23.00 3.10 0.86
CA LEU A 208 -22.86 2.14 1.97
C LEU A 208 -21.40 1.88 2.35
N PHE A 209 -20.50 1.77 1.38
CA PHE A 209 -19.07 1.56 1.65
C PHE A 209 -18.31 2.85 2.00
N LEU A 210 -18.87 4.03 1.69
CA LEU A 210 -18.30 5.31 2.10
C LEU A 210 -18.48 5.55 3.61
N PHE A 211 -19.57 5.07 4.20
CA PHE A 211 -19.86 5.30 5.62
C PHE A 211 -18.76 4.74 6.56
N PRO A 212 -18.27 3.49 6.42
CA PRO A 212 -17.15 3.00 7.22
C PRO A 212 -15.85 3.77 7.01
N VAL A 213 -15.61 4.32 5.81
CA VAL A 213 -14.45 5.19 5.56
C VAL A 213 -14.58 6.48 6.36
N ILE A 214 -15.75 7.13 6.33
CA ILE A 214 -16.03 8.33 7.13
C ILE A 214 -15.87 8.04 8.62
N ALA A 215 -16.40 6.91 9.10
CA ALA A 215 -16.24 6.50 10.49
C ALA A 215 -14.76 6.28 10.86
N GLY A 216 -13.97 5.66 9.99
CA GLY A 216 -12.52 5.52 10.16
C GLY A 216 -11.81 6.87 10.21
N CYS A 217 -12.16 7.81 9.34
CA CYS A 217 -11.62 9.18 9.36
C CYS A 217 -12.00 9.92 10.64
N ALA A 218 -13.25 9.76 11.12
CA ALA A 218 -13.72 10.36 12.36
C ALA A 218 -12.97 9.77 13.57
N LEU A 219 -12.73 8.46 13.59
CA LEU A 219 -11.93 7.81 14.62
C LEU A 219 -10.49 8.31 14.62
N TYR A 220 -9.87 8.43 13.44
CA TYR A 220 -8.53 9.00 13.29
C TYR A 220 -8.49 10.45 13.81
N GLY A 221 -9.45 11.29 13.41
CA GLY A 221 -9.55 12.67 13.89
C GLY A 221 -9.78 12.75 15.40
N ALA A 222 -10.62 11.89 15.97
CA ALA A 222 -10.85 11.80 17.40
C ALA A 222 -9.57 11.41 18.15
N ALA A 223 -8.78 10.47 17.61
CA ALA A 223 -7.48 10.11 18.19
C ALA A 223 -6.51 11.30 18.16
N MET A 224 -6.49 12.09 17.09
CA MET A 224 -5.68 13.30 17.00
C MET A 224 -6.09 14.37 18.02
N MET A 225 -7.38 14.51 18.29
CA MET A 225 -7.89 15.46 19.29
C MET A 225 -7.62 14.98 20.72
N ALA A 226 -7.74 13.68 20.98
CA ALA A 226 -7.53 13.10 22.31
C ALA A 226 -6.05 13.05 22.72
N PHE A 227 -5.15 12.85 21.77
CA PHE A 227 -3.71 12.74 22.01
C PHE A 227 -2.95 13.80 21.18
N PRO A 228 -3.01 15.09 21.56
CA PRO A 228 -2.36 16.15 20.81
C PRO A 228 -0.84 15.99 20.88
N LEU A 229 -0.27 15.46 19.81
CA LEU A 229 1.17 15.33 19.63
C LEU A 229 1.72 16.54 18.87
N PRO A 230 3.04 16.86 19.00
CA PRO A 230 3.66 17.94 18.26
C PRO A 230 3.36 17.78 16.78
N LEU A 231 2.55 18.70 16.25
CA LEU A 231 2.15 18.70 14.86
C LEU A 231 3.26 19.35 14.06
N MET A 232 3.57 18.78 12.88
CA MET A 232 4.48 19.44 11.98
C MET A 232 3.82 20.73 11.48
N GLU A 233 4.40 21.89 11.80
CA GLU A 233 3.81 23.23 11.58
C GLU A 233 3.32 23.47 10.15
N HIS A 234 3.98 22.86 9.16
CA HIS A 234 3.64 22.98 7.74
C HIS A 234 2.30 22.32 7.35
N GLN A 235 1.73 21.45 8.19
CA GLN A 235 0.47 20.76 7.90
C GLN A 235 -0.78 21.47 8.45
N GLN A 236 -0.63 22.50 9.29
CA GLN A 236 -1.76 23.20 9.92
C GLN A 236 -2.12 24.53 9.26
N ASN A 237 -1.14 25.20 8.65
CA ASN A 237 -1.36 26.52 8.08
C ASN A 237 -1.84 26.40 6.63
N LEU A 238 -3.09 26.79 6.36
CA LEU A 238 -3.63 26.88 5.00
C LEU A 238 -2.78 27.80 4.11
N GLY A 239 -2.05 28.77 4.70
CA GLY A 239 -1.07 29.61 4.00
C GLY A 239 0.12 28.84 3.41
N HIS A 240 0.39 27.61 3.86
CA HIS A 240 1.46 26.76 3.32
C HIS A 240 1.00 25.83 2.19
N LEU A 241 -0.27 25.82 1.81
CA LEU A 241 -0.78 24.98 0.72
C LEU A 241 -0.09 25.29 -0.61
N LEU A 242 -0.15 26.56 -1.04
CA LEU A 242 0.44 26.98 -2.31
C LEU A 242 1.98 26.82 -2.32
N PRO A 243 2.72 27.26 -1.28
CA PRO A 243 4.14 26.96 -1.16
C PRO A 243 4.46 25.46 -1.26
N SER A 244 3.68 24.59 -0.61
CA SER A 244 3.89 23.14 -0.66
C SER A 244 3.68 22.58 -2.06
N ILE A 245 2.63 23.02 -2.76
CA ILE A 245 2.39 22.64 -4.15
C ILE A 245 3.57 23.09 -5.03
N MET A 246 3.98 24.36 -4.94
CA MET A 246 5.09 24.88 -5.75
C MET A 246 6.39 24.13 -5.50
N MET A 247 6.69 23.85 -4.23
CA MET A 247 7.87 23.10 -3.82
C MET A 247 7.84 21.66 -4.35
N ASN A 248 6.67 20.99 -4.31
CA ASN A 248 6.51 19.65 -4.87
C ASN A 248 6.59 19.64 -6.41
N VAL A 249 6.09 20.69 -7.09
CA VAL A 249 6.25 20.85 -8.54
C VAL A 249 7.74 20.98 -8.87
N GLN A 250 8.45 21.90 -8.22
CA GLN A 250 9.89 22.11 -8.44
C GLN A 250 10.70 20.85 -8.15
N ALA A 251 10.42 20.17 -7.04
CA ALA A 251 11.06 18.91 -6.70
C ALA A 251 10.86 17.86 -7.80
N SER A 252 9.65 17.77 -8.36
CA SER A 252 9.30 16.81 -9.43
C SER A 252 10.00 17.06 -10.76
N LEU A 253 10.51 18.27 -11.00
CA LEU A 253 11.29 18.61 -12.19
C LEU A 253 12.78 18.23 -12.09
N THR A 254 13.26 17.84 -10.92
CA THR A 254 14.63 17.33 -10.74
C THR A 254 14.75 15.88 -11.21
N LEU A 255 15.95 15.40 -11.56
CA LEU A 255 16.15 13.99 -11.93
C LEU A 255 15.65 13.02 -10.84
N ARG A 256 15.93 13.34 -9.57
CA ARG A 256 15.45 12.56 -8.42
C ARG A 256 13.92 12.62 -8.31
N GLY A 257 13.31 13.77 -8.56
CA GLY A 257 11.85 13.92 -8.59
C GLY A 257 11.18 13.21 -9.76
N LEU A 258 11.81 13.15 -10.93
CA LEU A 258 11.31 12.36 -12.05
C LEU A 258 11.21 10.88 -11.67
N LEU A 259 12.23 10.36 -10.97
CA LEU A 259 12.27 8.97 -10.52
C LEU A 259 11.37 8.68 -9.32
N LEU A 260 11.28 9.58 -8.35
CA LEU A 260 10.56 9.34 -7.09
C LEU A 260 9.13 9.91 -7.05
N ASN A 261 8.81 10.90 -7.88
CA ASN A 261 7.47 11.47 -7.97
C ASN A 261 6.79 11.08 -9.29
N VAL A 262 7.38 11.45 -10.42
CA VAL A 262 6.68 11.42 -11.72
C VAL A 262 6.53 9.98 -12.24
N LEU A 263 7.61 9.20 -12.27
CA LEU A 263 7.59 7.83 -12.79
C LEU A 263 6.57 6.94 -12.05
N PRO A 264 6.51 6.87 -10.71
CA PRO A 264 5.51 6.08 -10.01
C PRO A 264 4.08 6.52 -10.34
N VAL A 265 3.82 7.83 -10.44
CA VAL A 265 2.50 8.36 -10.83
C VAL A 265 2.12 7.90 -12.24
N LEU A 266 3.03 8.02 -13.20
CA LEU A 266 2.80 7.59 -14.59
C LEU A 266 2.55 6.08 -14.67
N VAL A 267 3.30 5.28 -13.93
CA VAL A 267 3.11 3.82 -13.88
C VAL A 267 1.71 3.50 -13.35
N VAL A 268 1.30 4.04 -12.21
CA VAL A 268 -0.04 3.78 -11.64
C VAL A 268 -1.15 4.30 -12.56
N PHE A 269 -0.95 5.47 -13.17
CA PHE A 269 -1.91 6.02 -14.12
C PHE A 269 -2.07 5.14 -15.37
N ALA A 270 -0.96 4.64 -15.92
CA ALA A 270 -1.00 3.70 -17.04
C ALA A 270 -1.72 2.39 -16.69
N LEU A 271 -1.48 1.86 -15.49
CA LEU A 271 -2.21 0.70 -14.97
C LEU A 271 -3.71 0.98 -14.81
N ALA A 272 -4.07 2.16 -14.30
CA ALA A 272 -5.45 2.56 -14.14
C ALA A 272 -6.19 2.72 -15.49
N LEU A 273 -5.51 3.27 -16.51
CA LEU A 273 -6.05 3.35 -17.87
C LEU A 273 -6.18 1.96 -18.51
N LEU A 274 -5.21 1.07 -18.31
CA LEU A 274 -5.28 -0.30 -18.80
C LEU A 274 -6.42 -1.08 -18.10
N ALA A 275 -6.58 -0.93 -16.79
CA ALA A 275 -7.68 -1.49 -16.02
C ALA A 275 -9.05 -1.09 -16.58
N ARG A 276 -9.20 0.15 -17.07
CA ARG A 276 -10.45 0.64 -17.69
C ARG A 276 -10.87 -0.16 -18.93
N THR A 277 -9.93 -0.80 -19.62
CA THR A 277 -10.22 -1.62 -20.81
C THR A 277 -10.81 -2.99 -20.47
N THR A 278 -10.83 -3.38 -19.19
CA THR A 278 -11.44 -4.65 -18.79
C THR A 278 -12.96 -4.63 -18.90
N THR A 279 -13.50 -5.70 -19.48
CA THR A 279 -14.93 -5.95 -19.51
C THR A 279 -15.33 -6.69 -18.24
N LEU A 280 -15.55 -5.95 -17.16
CA LEU A 280 -16.14 -6.50 -15.94
C LEU A 280 -17.67 -6.41 -15.99
N SER A 281 -18.36 -7.34 -15.33
CA SER A 281 -19.82 -7.27 -15.16
C SER A 281 -20.21 -5.90 -14.59
N LYS A 282 -21.26 -5.27 -15.16
CA LYS A 282 -21.73 -3.92 -14.76
C LYS A 282 -22.05 -3.79 -13.27
N HIS A 283 -22.20 -4.90 -12.54
CA HIS A 283 -22.55 -4.99 -11.13
C HIS A 283 -21.39 -5.40 -10.22
N ALA A 284 -20.17 -5.58 -10.73
CA ALA A 284 -19.02 -5.96 -9.93
C ALA A 284 -18.60 -4.80 -9.01
N PRO A 285 -18.62 -4.94 -7.67
CA PRO A 285 -18.24 -3.87 -6.74
C PRO A 285 -16.73 -3.61 -6.72
N TYR A 286 -15.93 -4.47 -7.35
CA TYR A 286 -14.48 -4.50 -7.20
C TYR A 286 -13.76 -3.48 -8.07
N ALA A 287 -14.30 -3.14 -9.23
CA ALA A 287 -13.72 -2.13 -10.12
C ALA A 287 -14.81 -1.42 -10.94
N SER A 288 -14.59 -0.14 -11.18
CA SER A 288 -15.45 0.74 -11.94
C SER A 288 -14.64 1.51 -12.97
N GLN A 289 -15.27 1.83 -14.10
CA GLN A 289 -14.64 2.59 -15.19
C GLN A 289 -14.23 4.02 -14.80
N VAL A 290 -14.66 4.52 -13.64
CA VAL A 290 -14.29 5.84 -13.12
C VAL A 290 -13.15 5.78 -12.10
N ASP A 291 -12.75 4.59 -11.64
CA ASP A 291 -11.75 4.47 -10.56
C ASP A 291 -10.36 4.99 -10.97
N TRP A 292 -10.08 5.13 -12.26
CA TRP A 292 -8.83 5.75 -12.72
C TRP A 292 -8.67 7.20 -12.23
N LEU A 293 -9.78 7.90 -11.92
CA LEU A 293 -9.77 9.24 -11.34
C LEU A 293 -9.20 9.28 -9.92
N VAL A 294 -9.09 8.14 -9.23
CA VAL A 294 -8.42 8.07 -7.93
C VAL A 294 -6.97 8.52 -8.05
N VAL A 295 -6.28 8.20 -9.15
CA VAL A 295 -4.87 8.56 -9.36
C VAL A 295 -4.66 10.08 -9.41
N PRO A 296 -5.32 10.86 -10.29
CA PRO A 296 -5.15 12.32 -10.30
C PRO A 296 -5.65 12.99 -9.02
N LEU A 297 -6.72 12.47 -8.38
CA LEU A 297 -7.16 13.02 -7.09
C LEU A 297 -6.15 12.77 -5.98
N LEU A 298 -5.56 11.58 -5.92
CA LEU A 298 -4.52 11.25 -4.95
C LEU A 298 -3.23 12.03 -5.23
N LEU A 299 -2.94 12.34 -6.50
CA LEU A 299 -1.88 13.28 -6.87
C LEU A 299 -2.17 14.67 -6.29
N CYS A 300 -3.38 15.21 -6.44
CA CYS A 300 -3.75 16.49 -5.83
C CYS A 300 -3.58 16.48 -4.30
N VAL A 301 -4.03 15.41 -3.63
CA VAL A 301 -3.83 15.23 -2.19
C VAL A 301 -2.34 15.20 -1.85
N ALA A 302 -1.54 14.45 -2.62
CA ALA A 302 -0.10 14.34 -2.40
C ALA A 302 0.64 15.67 -2.60
N MET A 303 0.27 16.46 -3.61
CA MET A 303 0.89 17.78 -3.84
C MET A 303 0.69 18.75 -2.67
N VAL A 304 -0.40 18.57 -1.92
CA VAL A 304 -0.77 19.40 -0.78
C VAL A 304 -0.23 18.86 0.55
N ALA A 305 -0.39 17.56 0.79
CA ALA A 305 -0.14 16.95 2.10
C ALA A 305 1.26 16.34 2.26
N SER A 306 2.07 16.36 1.21
CA SER A 306 3.38 15.70 1.19
C SER A 306 4.55 16.66 1.38
N VAL A 307 5.56 16.17 2.09
CA VAL A 307 6.93 16.69 2.06
C VAL A 307 7.55 16.40 0.68
N THR A 308 8.60 17.15 0.31
CA THR A 308 9.33 17.01 -0.96
C THR A 308 9.71 15.56 -1.27
N LEU A 309 9.59 15.18 -2.55
CA LEU A 309 9.98 13.85 -3.08
C LEU A 309 9.19 12.63 -2.54
N ASN A 310 8.00 12.83 -1.97
CA ASN A 310 7.12 11.75 -1.50
C ASN A 310 5.80 11.64 -2.29
N VAL A 311 5.62 12.42 -3.36
CA VAL A 311 4.37 12.44 -4.14
C VAL A 311 4.11 11.08 -4.79
N GLY A 312 5.14 10.48 -5.41
CA GLY A 312 5.02 9.17 -6.05
C GLY A 312 4.72 8.06 -5.03
N ARG A 313 5.37 8.10 -3.87
CA ARG A 313 5.09 7.23 -2.72
C ARG A 313 3.61 7.27 -2.31
N ILE A 314 3.00 8.45 -2.22
CA ILE A 314 1.58 8.55 -1.86
C ILE A 314 0.69 7.97 -2.96
N VAL A 315 0.89 8.37 -4.22
CA VAL A 315 0.05 7.93 -5.35
C VAL A 315 0.11 6.41 -5.57
N MET A 316 1.26 5.79 -5.31
CA MET A 316 1.44 4.34 -5.38
C MET A 316 0.50 3.57 -4.45
N HIS A 317 -0.05 4.16 -3.39
CA HIS A 317 -1.03 3.47 -2.55
C HIS A 317 -2.33 3.10 -3.31
N ALA A 318 -2.59 3.73 -4.46
CA ALA A 318 -3.74 3.38 -5.29
C ALA A 318 -3.51 2.13 -6.16
N PHE A 319 -2.27 1.67 -6.38
CA PHE A 319 -2.01 0.57 -7.32
C PHE A 319 -2.80 -0.72 -7.03
N PRO A 320 -3.02 -1.14 -5.76
CA PRO A 320 -3.73 -2.39 -5.48
C PRO A 320 -5.16 -2.42 -6.04
N LEU A 321 -5.79 -1.26 -6.24
CA LEU A 321 -7.11 -1.15 -6.88
C LEU A 321 -7.11 -1.63 -8.34
N PHE A 322 -5.97 -1.53 -9.01
CA PHE A 322 -5.86 -1.75 -10.46
C PHE A 322 -5.18 -3.08 -10.83
N ILE A 323 -4.51 -3.76 -9.89
CA ILE A 323 -3.77 -5.00 -10.17
C ILE A 323 -4.67 -6.08 -10.78
N GLY A 324 -5.79 -6.39 -10.12
CA GLY A 324 -6.70 -7.44 -10.56
C GLY A 324 -7.26 -7.18 -11.97
N PRO A 325 -7.85 -6.00 -12.24
CA PRO A 325 -8.30 -5.62 -13.57
C PRO A 325 -7.18 -5.66 -14.62
N VAL A 326 -6.00 -5.10 -14.33
CA VAL A 326 -4.88 -5.14 -15.29
C VAL A 326 -4.51 -6.58 -15.64
N ALA A 327 -4.39 -7.45 -14.64
CA ALA A 327 -4.05 -8.84 -14.86
C ALA A 327 -5.08 -9.56 -15.73
N LEU A 328 -6.38 -9.31 -15.51
CA LEU A 328 -7.45 -9.84 -16.34
C LEU A 328 -7.36 -9.34 -17.80
N ALA A 329 -7.14 -8.04 -17.99
CA ALA A 329 -6.98 -7.45 -19.33
C ALA A 329 -5.78 -8.06 -20.08
N LEU A 330 -4.66 -8.25 -19.40
CA LEU A 330 -3.47 -8.85 -20.00
C LEU A 330 -3.70 -10.31 -20.38
N GLU A 331 -4.29 -11.10 -19.48
CA GLU A 331 -4.61 -12.51 -19.74
C GLU A 331 -5.54 -12.68 -20.96
N GLN A 332 -6.62 -11.88 -21.03
CA GLN A 332 -7.54 -11.89 -22.16
C GLN A 332 -6.85 -11.56 -23.49
N ARG A 333 -5.95 -10.57 -23.50
CA ARG A 333 -5.19 -10.19 -24.72
C ARG A 333 -4.26 -11.31 -25.18
N ILE A 334 -3.56 -11.96 -24.25
CA ILE A 334 -2.65 -13.07 -24.57
C ILE A 334 -3.45 -14.24 -25.15
N GLN A 335 -4.57 -14.61 -24.52
CA GLN A 335 -5.43 -15.71 -25.00
C GLN A 335 -5.99 -15.43 -26.40
N ASN A 336 -6.43 -14.19 -26.68
CA ASN A 336 -6.93 -13.82 -28.00
C ASN A 336 -5.84 -13.88 -29.09
N GLN A 337 -4.61 -13.48 -28.78
CA GLN A 337 -3.48 -13.59 -29.73
C GLN A 337 -3.11 -15.05 -30.03
N SER A 338 -3.18 -15.93 -29.03
CA SER A 338 -2.96 -17.37 -29.23
C SER A 338 -4.05 -18.02 -30.11
N ALA A 339 -5.30 -17.56 -30.02
CA ALA A 339 -6.39 -18.07 -30.85
C ALA A 339 -6.24 -17.67 -32.34
N HIS A 340 -5.73 -16.47 -32.63
CA HIS A 340 -5.52 -16.00 -34.00
C HIS A 340 -4.26 -16.54 -34.69
N SER A 341 -3.29 -17.07 -33.93
CA SER A 341 -2.04 -17.61 -34.48
C SER A 341 -2.12 -19.08 -34.91
N PHE A 342 -3.23 -19.79 -34.60
CA PHE A 342 -3.48 -21.15 -35.06
C PHE A 342 -4.88 -21.31 -35.71
N PRO A 343 -5.15 -20.70 -36.87
CA PRO A 343 -6.40 -20.92 -37.59
C PRO A 343 -6.50 -22.31 -38.27
N GLY A 344 -5.54 -23.22 -38.06
CA GLY A 344 -5.32 -24.41 -38.91
C GLY A 344 -5.43 -25.79 -38.25
N ARG A 345 -6.31 -25.99 -37.26
CA ARG A 345 -6.69 -27.35 -36.81
C ARG A 345 -8.20 -27.45 -36.59
N ALA A 346 -8.94 -27.30 -37.68
CA ALA A 346 -10.25 -27.91 -37.84
C ALA A 346 -10.13 -28.85 -39.05
N THR A 347 -9.87 -30.12 -38.77
CA THR A 347 -10.16 -31.26 -39.65
C THR A 347 -11.37 -31.97 -39.08
#